data_AF-A0A453D3I1-F1
#
_entry.id   AF-A0A453D3I1-F1
#
_cell.length_a   1.000
_cell.length_b   1.000
_cell.length_c   1.000
_cell.angle_alpha   90.00
_cell.angle_beta   90.00
_cell.angle_gamma   90.00
#
_symmetry.space_group_name_H-M   'P 1'
#
loop_
_entity.id
_entity.type
_entity.pdbx_description
1 polymer ?
#
loop_
_entity_poly.entity_id
_entity_poly.type
_entity_poly.pdbx_seq_one_letter_code
_entity_poly.pdbx_strand_id
1 'polypeptide(L)'
;MGSVNLSWTVPLKQLQNSSNILLASCPGLEVLDRSSDTWRVVQQPRHALHVHVGDCMEVLSNGRVKTAVHRAVLNHGEARISMASIHSFAMHEKVSVAKELVDEQDPGPEEQEQGI
;
A
#
# COMPACT_ATOMS: atom_id res chain seq x y z
N MET A 1 -17.55 9.02 -29.26
CA MET A 1 -18.23 7.78 -28.84
C MET A 1 -17.32 7.05 -27.86
N GLY A 2 -17.75 6.98 -26.59
CA GLY A 2 -17.34 6.01 -25.56
C GLY A 2 -15.84 5.87 -25.22
N SER A 3 -15.31 6.72 -24.35
CA SER A 3 -14.10 6.36 -23.59
C SER A 3 -14.49 5.38 -22.49
N VAL A 4 -14.14 4.11 -22.68
CA VAL A 4 -14.25 3.08 -21.63
C VAL A 4 -13.21 3.36 -20.56
N ASN A 5 -13.67 3.82 -19.40
CA ASN A 5 -12.85 4.04 -18.22
C ASN A 5 -12.65 2.68 -17.52
N LEU A 6 -11.61 1.95 -17.90
CA LEU A 6 -11.20 0.75 -17.18
C LEU A 6 -10.34 1.17 -15.98
N SER A 7 -10.99 1.77 -14.99
CA SER A 7 -10.42 1.88 -13.64
C SER A 7 -10.43 0.49 -13.03
N TRP A 8 -9.41 -0.31 -13.32
CA TRP A 8 -9.11 -1.47 -12.49
C TRP A 8 -8.51 -0.95 -11.18
N THR A 9 -9.37 -0.39 -10.33
CA THR A 9 -9.13 -0.44 -8.90
C THR A 9 -9.20 -1.91 -8.58
N VAL A 10 -8.05 -2.59 -8.51
CA VAL A 10 -8.00 -3.89 -7.84
C VAL A 10 -8.60 -3.63 -6.46
N PRO A 11 -9.75 -4.22 -6.10
CA PRO A 11 -10.34 -3.97 -4.80
C PRO A 11 -9.35 -4.47 -3.76
N LEU A 12 -8.61 -3.53 -3.17
CA LEU A 12 -7.56 -3.71 -2.17
C LEU A 12 -8.17 -4.05 -0.79
N LYS A 13 -9.26 -4.83 -0.78
CA LYS A 13 -9.97 -5.23 0.43
C LYS A 13 -9.75 -6.69 0.84
N GLN A 14 -8.93 -7.45 0.11
CA GLN A 14 -8.72 -8.89 0.39
C GLN A 14 -7.23 -9.30 0.45
N LEU A 15 -6.29 -8.37 0.36
CA LEU A 15 -4.86 -8.68 0.45
C LEU A 15 -4.36 -8.15 1.79
N GLN A 16 -4.15 -9.05 2.76
CA GLN A 16 -3.36 -8.76 3.96
C GLN A 16 -1.89 -8.60 3.56
N ASN A 17 -1.55 -7.52 2.86
CA ASN A 17 -0.23 -7.31 2.30
C ASN A 17 0.77 -6.85 3.37
N SER A 18 1.92 -7.50 3.46
CA SER A 18 3.05 -7.05 4.27
C SER A 18 3.81 -5.95 3.54
N SER A 19 4.10 -6.15 2.25
CA SER A 19 4.85 -5.20 1.42
C SER A 19 4.61 -5.47 -0.07
N ASN A 20 4.70 -4.44 -0.91
CA ASN A 20 4.65 -4.55 -2.36
C ASN A 20 5.88 -3.86 -2.97
N ILE A 21 6.63 -4.57 -3.81
CA ILE A 21 7.77 -4.04 -4.56
C ILE A 21 7.32 -3.82 -6.00
N LEU A 22 7.38 -2.59 -6.48
CA LEU A 22 7.00 -2.21 -7.84
C LEU A 22 8.23 -1.77 -8.65
N LEU A 23 8.37 -2.37 -9.82
CA LEU A 23 9.26 -1.91 -10.90
C LEU A 23 8.40 -1.46 -12.07
N ALA A 24 8.62 -0.26 -12.60
CA ALA A 24 7.87 0.26 -13.74
C ALA A 24 8.79 0.83 -14.82
N SER A 25 8.41 0.67 -16.09
CA SER A 25 9.20 1.13 -17.25
C SER A 25 9.17 2.65 -17.42
N CYS A 26 8.08 3.30 -17.03
CA CYS A 26 7.88 4.74 -17.14
C CYS A 26 7.08 5.30 -15.94
N PRO A 27 7.15 6.64 -15.68
CA PRO A 27 6.40 7.30 -14.62
C PRO A 27 4.88 7.10 -14.76
N GLY A 28 4.14 7.38 -13.69
CA GLY A 28 2.68 7.21 -13.66
C GLY A 28 2.18 6.55 -12.39
N LEU A 29 3.03 6.37 -11.38
CA LEU A 29 2.60 6.08 -10.03
C LEU A 29 2.33 7.41 -9.31
N GLU A 30 1.17 7.52 -8.67
CA GLU A 30 0.81 8.63 -7.81
C GLU A 30 0.42 8.13 -6.42
N VAL A 31 0.73 8.92 -5.40
CA VAL A 31 0.38 8.66 -3.99
C VAL A 31 -0.49 9.80 -3.48
N LEU A 32 -1.53 9.47 -2.71
CA LEU A 32 -2.38 10.46 -2.05
C LEU A 32 -1.64 11.02 -0.84
N ASP A 33 -1.36 12.32 -0.88
CA ASP A 33 -0.94 13.06 0.30
C ASP A 33 -2.17 13.33 1.17
N ARG A 34 -2.27 12.61 2.29
CA ARG A 34 -3.41 12.74 3.22
C ARG A 34 -3.44 14.06 3.98
N SER A 35 -2.34 14.82 4.01
CA SER A 35 -2.32 16.13 4.68
C SER A 35 -2.98 17.22 3.83
N SER A 36 -2.83 17.13 2.51
CA SER A 36 -3.38 18.10 1.56
C SER A 36 -4.56 17.56 0.74
N ASP A 37 -4.88 16.27 0.85
CA ASP A 37 -5.85 15.54 0.03
C ASP A 37 -5.57 15.65 -1.48
N THR A 38 -4.29 15.62 -1.84
CA THR A 38 -3.84 15.78 -3.24
C THR A 38 -2.99 14.60 -3.70
N TRP A 39 -3.16 14.21 -4.96
CA TRP A 39 -2.30 13.23 -5.61
C TRP A 39 -0.93 13.83 -5.94
N ARG A 40 0.15 13.15 -5.53
CA ARG A 40 1.53 13.51 -5.86
C ARG A 40 2.16 12.45 -6.74
N VAL A 41 2.80 12.88 -7.82
CA VAL A 41 3.55 11.99 -8.72
C VAL A 41 4.79 11.48 -7.99
N VAL A 42 4.96 10.16 -7.98
CA VAL A 42 6.16 9.51 -7.46
C VAL A 42 7.26 9.65 -8.49
N GLN A 43 8.37 10.25 -8.09
CA GLN A 43 9.55 10.33 -8.95
C GLN A 43 10.11 8.92 -9.17
N GLN A 44 10.51 8.65 -10.41
CA GLN A 44 11.10 7.36 -10.80
C GLN A 44 12.52 7.58 -11.31
N PRO A 45 13.53 7.61 -10.41
CA PRO A 45 14.93 7.62 -10.82
C PRO A 45 15.27 6.38 -11.65
N ARG A 46 16.27 6.50 -12.52
CA ARG A 46 16.80 5.32 -13.24
C ARG A 46 17.29 4.29 -12.23
N HIS A 47 16.95 3.03 -12.45
CA HIS A 47 17.36 1.88 -11.62
C HIS A 47 16.82 1.89 -10.18
N ALA A 48 15.74 2.63 -9.91
CA ALA A 48 15.08 2.61 -8.61
C ALA A 48 13.99 1.52 -8.53
N LEU A 49 13.82 0.95 -7.34
CA LEU A 49 12.68 0.13 -6.96
C LEU A 49 11.77 0.96 -6.05
N HIS A 50 10.46 0.91 -6.28
CA HIS A 50 9.49 1.48 -5.35
C HIS A 50 9.04 0.39 -4.39
N VAL A 51 9.25 0.61 -3.09
CA VAL A 51 8.80 -0.30 -2.04
C VAL A 51 7.64 0.35 -1.32
N HIS A 52 6.47 -0.27 -1.42
CA HIS A 52 5.28 0.10 -0.67
C HIS A 52 5.16 -0.79 0.56
N VAL A 53 4.92 -0.13 1.68
CA VAL A 53 4.59 -0.77 2.93
C VAL A 53 3.08 -1.02 2.95
N GLY A 54 2.68 -2.27 3.22
CA GLY A 54 1.28 -2.68 3.24
C GLY A 54 0.62 -2.58 4.62
N ASP A 55 -0.65 -2.95 4.67
CA ASP A 55 -1.50 -2.79 5.85
C ASP A 55 -1.00 -3.57 7.06
N CYS A 56 -0.39 -4.73 6.84
CA CYS A 56 0.15 -5.52 7.94
C CYS A 56 1.30 -4.81 8.65
N MET A 57 2.11 -4.03 7.95
CA MET A 57 3.17 -3.26 8.60
C MET A 57 2.60 -2.03 9.32
N GLU A 58 1.51 -1.42 8.83
CA GLU A 58 0.80 -0.40 9.60
C GLU A 58 0.34 -0.97 10.96
N VAL A 59 -0.28 -2.15 10.97
CA VAL A 59 -0.66 -2.85 12.20
C VAL A 59 0.55 -3.19 13.06
N LEU A 60 1.57 -3.87 12.51
CA LEU A 60 2.78 -4.25 13.25
C LEU A 60 3.47 -3.05 13.90
N SER A 61 3.47 -1.90 13.22
CA SER A 61 4.10 -0.67 13.68
C SER A 61 3.31 0.10 14.74
N ASN A 62 2.21 -0.45 15.25
CA ASN A 62 1.26 0.25 16.10
C ASN A 62 0.73 1.55 15.44
N GLY A 63 0.49 1.51 14.13
CA GLY A 63 0.01 2.66 13.37
C GLY A 63 1.02 3.79 13.16
N ARG A 64 2.29 3.63 13.59
CA ARG A 64 3.37 4.62 13.41
C ARG A 64 3.79 4.75 11.95
N VAL A 65 3.79 3.64 11.22
CA VAL A 65 3.92 3.61 9.76
C VAL A 65 2.51 3.53 9.19
N LYS A 66 2.25 4.32 8.16
CA LYS A 66 0.94 4.37 7.55
C LYS A 66 0.95 3.86 6.12
N THR A 67 -0.02 3.02 5.78
CA THR A 67 -0.25 2.60 4.41
C THR A 67 -0.58 3.82 3.54
N ALA A 68 0.16 3.94 2.45
CA ALA A 68 -0.06 4.97 1.45
C ALA A 68 -1.09 4.49 0.42
N VAL A 69 -2.11 5.32 0.17
CA VAL A 69 -3.03 5.10 -0.95
C VAL A 69 -2.32 5.52 -2.23
N HIS A 70 -2.26 4.61 -3.21
CA HIS A 70 -1.55 4.83 -4.46
C HIS A 70 -2.41 4.44 -5.66
N ARG A 71 -2.16 5.07 -6.81
CA ARG A 71 -2.81 4.75 -8.08
C ARG A 71 -1.82 4.76 -9.24
N ALA A 72 -2.14 3.97 -10.26
CA ALA A 72 -1.45 4.00 -11.54
C ALA A 72 -2.25 4.86 -12.52
N VAL A 73 -1.63 5.88 -13.08
CA VAL A 73 -2.20 6.72 -14.14
C VAL A 73 -1.62 6.33 -15.50
N LEU A 74 -2.45 6.41 -16.53
CA LEU A 74 -2.04 6.17 -17.91
C LEU A 74 -1.36 7.42 -18.47
N ASN A 75 -0.23 7.23 -19.14
CA ASN A 75 0.37 8.28 -19.96
C ASN A 75 -0.08 8.11 -21.41
N HIS A 76 -0.56 9.17 -22.02
CA HIS A 76 -1.04 9.14 -23.41
C HIS A 76 0.07 8.96 -24.46
N GLY A 77 1.35 9.08 -24.07
CA GLY A 77 2.49 9.06 -24.99
C GLY A 77 3.32 7.78 -25.00
N GLU A 78 3.13 6.86 -24.05
CA GLU A 78 3.98 5.66 -23.93
C GLU A 78 3.23 4.51 -23.24
N ALA A 79 3.41 3.29 -23.73
CA ALA A 79 2.90 2.09 -23.06
C ALA A 79 3.66 1.83 -21.76
N ARG A 80 2.93 1.65 -20.66
CA ARG A 80 3.51 1.37 -19.33
C ARG A 80 3.51 -0.13 -19.04
N ILE A 81 4.68 -0.66 -18.73
CA ILE A 81 4.83 -2.03 -18.20
C ILE A 81 5.30 -1.92 -16.75
N SER A 82 4.66 -2.66 -15.85
CA SER A 82 5.07 -2.74 -14.45
C SER A 82 5.04 -4.17 -13.93
N MET A 83 6.00 -4.51 -13.09
CA MET A 83 6.09 -5.76 -12.35
C MET A 83 5.93 -5.47 -10.87
N ALA A 84 4.96 -6.12 -10.23
CA ALA A 84 4.74 -6.03 -8.79
C ALA A 84 5.05 -7.37 -8.13
N SER A 85 5.84 -7.35 -7.07
CA SER A 85 6.04 -8.49 -6.17
C SER A 85 5.37 -8.19 -4.85
N ILE A 86 4.37 -8.98 -4.49
CA ILE A 86 3.59 -8.79 -3.27
C ILE A 86 4.03 -9.84 -2.26
N HIS A 87 4.56 -9.36 -1.13
CA HIS A 87 4.90 -10.17 0.02
C HIS A 87 3.77 -10.05 1.05
N SER A 88 3.21 -11.19 1.43
CA SER A 88 2.08 -11.32 2.34
C SER A 88 2.44 -12.33 3.43
N PHE A 89 1.81 -12.17 4.60
CA PHE A 89 1.75 -13.23 5.59
C PHE A 89 0.88 -14.39 5.08
N ALA A 90 1.01 -15.55 5.70
CA ALA A 90 0.14 -16.67 5.39
C ALA A 90 -1.32 -16.30 5.72
N MET A 91 -2.29 -16.75 4.92
CA MET A 91 -3.72 -16.37 5.10
C MET A 91 -4.31 -16.72 6.48
N HIS A 92 -3.68 -17.64 7.22
CA HIS A 92 -4.12 -18.05 8.56
C HIS A 92 -3.38 -17.33 9.69
N GLU A 93 -2.41 -16.47 9.36
CA GLU A 93 -1.58 -15.77 10.31
C GLU A 93 -2.25 -14.45 10.69
N LYS A 94 -2.52 -14.28 11.99
CA LYS A 94 -3.05 -13.02 12.50
C LYS A 94 -1.89 -12.05 12.70
N VAL A 95 -1.99 -10.89 12.08
CA VAL A 95 -1.06 -9.78 12.30
C VAL A 95 -1.57 -8.93 13.44
N SER A 96 -0.77 -8.77 14.48
CA SER A 96 -1.02 -7.90 15.62
C SER A 96 0.13 -6.90 15.79
N VAL A 97 -0.04 -5.94 16.69
CA VAL A 97 1.00 -4.97 17.02
C VAL A 97 2.23 -5.69 17.59
N ALA A 98 3.43 -5.28 17.16
CA ALA A 98 4.67 -5.79 17.73
C ALA A 98 4.74 -5.41 19.22
N LYS A 99 5.03 -6.37 20.09
CA LYS A 99 5.03 -6.17 21.56
C LYS A 99 6.01 -5.09 21.99
N GLU A 100 7.09 -4.91 21.24
CA GLU A 100 8.13 -3.90 21.43
C GLU A 100 7.64 -2.47 21.14
N LEU A 101 6.49 -2.32 20.50
CA LEU A 101 5.88 -1.03 20.13
C LEU A 101 4.61 -0.71 20.95
N VAL A 102 4.34 -1.50 21.99
CA VAL A 102 3.25 -1.29 22.95
C VAL A 102 3.81 -0.75 24.26
N ASP A 103 3.30 0.40 24.72
CA ASP A 103 3.69 1.02 25.99
C ASP A 103 2.51 1.80 26.62
N GLU A 104 2.70 2.41 27.79
CA GLU A 104 1.61 3.14 28.47
C GLU A 104 1.09 4.35 27.69
N GLN A 105 1.89 4.94 26.80
CA GLN A 105 1.49 6.07 25.96
C GLN A 105 0.80 5.61 24.68
N ASP A 106 1.12 4.39 24.22
CA ASP A 106 0.61 3.77 23.01
C ASP A 106 0.25 2.30 23.31
N PRO A 107 -0.88 2.04 24.00
CA PRO A 107 -1.22 0.72 24.55
C PRO A 107 -1.60 -0.33 23.49
N GLY A 108 -1.53 0.02 22.20
CA GLY A 108 -2.03 -0.80 21.11
C GLY A 108 -3.56 -0.81 21.03
N PRO A 109 -4.14 -1.33 19.94
CA PRO A 109 -5.58 -1.50 19.82
C PRO A 109 -6.07 -2.57 20.81
N GLU A 110 -7.20 -2.31 21.48
CA GLU A 110 -7.85 -3.29 22.36
C GLU A 110 -8.14 -4.58 21.56
N GLU A 111 -7.68 -5.73 22.07
CA GLU A 111 -8.02 -7.04 21.52
C GLU A 111 -9.52 -7.24 21.65
N GLN A 112 -10.27 -6.93 20.60
CA GLN A 112 -11.67 -7.37 20.50
C GLN A 112 -11.65 -8.88 20.31
N GLU A 113 -11.88 -9.59 21.42
CA GLU A 113 -12.14 -11.02 21.46
C GLU A 113 -13.40 -11.29 20.62
N GLN A 114 -13.23 -11.50 19.32
CA GLN A 114 -14.31 -11.95 18.46
C GLN A 114 -14.59 -13.40 18.83
N GLY A 115 -15.61 -13.56 19.68
CA GLY A 115 -16.25 -14.82 19.96
C GLY A 115 -16.61 -15.54 18.66
N ILE A 116 -16.24 -16.82 18.65
CA ILE A 116 -16.59 -17.88 17.71
C ILE A 116 -18.05 -17.81 17.24
#